data_AF-A0A168N217-F1
#
_entry.id   AF-A0A168N217-F1
#
_cell.length_a   1.000
_cell.length_b   1.000
_cell.length_c   1.000
_cell.angle_alpha   90.00
_cell.angle_beta   90.00
_cell.angle_gamma   90.00
#
_symmetry.space_group_name_H-M   'P 1'
#
loop_
_entity.id
_entity.type
_entity.pdbx_description
1 polymer ?
#
loop_
_entity_poly.entity_id
_entity_poly.type
_entity_poly.pdbx_seq_one_letter_code
_entity_poly.pdbx_strand_id
1 'polypeptide(L)'
;MLNFYRDDTTPDDIRRGDQCALVCQCGSSVIPAWAKLPQAQRFTPLRDMRTKMVCKRCGSRRPQIVIRGHHGSGGQLTELWRWPPANQT
;
A
#
# COMPACT_ATOMS: atom_id res chain seq x y z
N MET A 1 1.23 11.25 16.86
CA MET A 1 1.35 12.03 15.60
C MET A 1 1.05 11.09 14.44
N LEU A 2 0.00 11.35 13.66
CA LEU A 2 -0.22 10.66 12.39
C LEU A 2 0.87 11.14 11.42
N ASN A 3 1.84 10.28 11.11
CA ASN A 3 2.82 10.57 10.08
C ASN A 3 2.12 10.49 8.73
N PHE A 4 1.73 11.63 8.18
CA PHE A 4 1.18 11.70 6.84
C PHE A 4 2.29 11.55 5.81
N TYR A 5 2.11 10.64 4.85
CA TYR A 5 2.97 10.52 3.69
C TYR A 5 2.87 11.79 2.83
N ARG A 6 4.01 12.28 2.33
CA ARG A 6 4.05 13.45 1.44
C ARG A 6 3.53 13.09 0.05
N ASP A 7 3.11 14.08 -0.72
CA ASP A 7 2.58 13.86 -2.08
C ASP A 7 3.62 13.35 -3.09
N ASP A 8 4.90 13.54 -2.81
CA ASP A 8 6.04 13.04 -3.58
C ASP A 8 6.48 11.62 -3.20
N THR A 9 5.88 11.04 -2.15
CA THR A 9 6.10 9.64 -1.75
C THR A 9 5.96 8.73 -2.96
N THR A 10 6.96 7.88 -3.17
CA THR A 10 6.93 6.82 -4.20
C THR A 10 6.47 5.49 -3.56
N PRO A 11 5.99 4.52 -4.36
CA PRO A 11 5.67 3.18 -3.84
C PRO A 11 6.74 2.53 -2.96
N ASP A 12 8.03 2.77 -3.23
CA ASP A 12 9.14 2.19 -2.47
C ASP A 12 9.43 2.91 -1.14
N ASP A 13 8.97 4.16 -1.00
CA ASP A 13 9.08 4.93 0.25
C ASP A 13 8.01 4.52 1.28
N ILE A 14 6.98 3.77 0.85
CA ILE A 14 5.96 3.24 1.75
C ILE A 14 6.61 2.18 2.66
N ARG A 15 6.53 2.39 3.97
CA ARG A 15 7.15 1.50 4.95
C ARG A 15 6.62 0.08 4.81
N ARG A 16 7.51 -0.91 4.97
CA ARG A 16 7.12 -2.32 5.06
C ARG A 16 6.16 -2.51 6.23
N GLY A 17 4.93 -2.93 5.93
CA GLY A 17 3.84 -3.10 6.91
C GLY A 17 2.70 -2.10 6.74
N ASP A 18 2.92 -0.94 6.10
CA ASP A 18 1.84 0.00 5.84
C ASP A 18 0.99 -0.44 4.65
N GLN A 19 -0.33 -0.37 4.80
CA GLN A 19 -1.26 -0.81 3.76
C GLN A 19 -1.68 0.39 2.92
N CYS A 20 -1.31 0.35 1.64
CA CYS A 20 -1.76 1.31 0.64
C CYS A 20 -2.96 0.76 -0.12
N ALA A 21 -4.04 1.53 -0.21
CA ALA A 21 -5.24 1.19 -0.96
C ALA A 21 -5.59 2.31 -1.95
N LEU A 22 -6.04 1.91 -3.15
CA LEU A 22 -6.63 2.79 -4.14
C LEU A 22 -8.15 2.72 -4.00
N VAL A 23 -8.80 3.84 -3.69
CA VAL A 23 -10.24 3.95 -3.47
C VAL A 23 -10.85 4.78 -4.59
N CYS A 24 -11.81 4.19 -5.30
CA CYS A 24 -12.57 4.87 -6.34
C CYS A 24 -13.86 5.47 -5.76
N GLN A 25 -14.36 6.54 -6.37
CA GLN A 25 -15.62 7.18 -6.00
C GLN A 25 -16.84 6.26 -6.14
N CYS A 26 -16.76 5.21 -6.97
CA CYS A 26 -17.81 4.19 -7.08
C CYS A 26 -17.83 3.16 -5.93
N GLY A 27 -16.97 3.33 -4.93
CA GLY A 27 -16.83 2.45 -3.76
C GLY A 27 -15.89 1.26 -3.97
N SER A 28 -15.36 1.04 -5.17
CA SER A 28 -14.34 0.00 -5.38
C SER A 28 -13.01 0.38 -4.77
N SER A 29 -12.41 -0.56 -4.02
CA SER A 29 -11.08 -0.42 -3.44
C SER A 29 -10.16 -1.57 -3.80
N VAL A 30 -8.87 -1.31 -4.03
CA VAL A 30 -7.87 -2.35 -4.29
C VAL A 30 -6.56 -2.05 -3.58
N ILE A 31 -5.87 -3.09 -3.12
CA ILE A 31 -4.48 -2.99 -2.66
C ILE A 31 -3.58 -3.26 -3.88
N PRO A 32 -2.90 -2.23 -4.41
CA PRO A 32 -2.04 -2.40 -5.57
C PRO A 32 -0.80 -3.21 -5.20
N ALA A 33 -0.47 -4.19 -6.05
CA ALA A 33 0.74 -4.98 -5.91
C ALA A 33 1.96 -4.19 -6.46
N TRP A 34 2.37 -3.13 -5.74
CA TRP A 34 3.45 -2.23 -6.18
C TRP A 34 4.74 -2.94 -6.57
N ALA A 35 5.09 -4.00 -5.85
CA ALA A 35 6.28 -4.82 -6.12
C ALA A 35 6.27 -5.45 -7.53
N LYS A 36 5.10 -5.62 -8.15
CA LYS A 36 4.96 -6.16 -9.52
C LYS A 36 5.08 -5.10 -10.61
N LEU A 37 5.14 -3.82 -10.26
CA LEU A 37 5.35 -2.77 -11.25
C LEU A 37 6.80 -2.77 -11.74
N PRO A 38 7.06 -2.37 -13.00
CA PRO A 38 8.40 -2.08 -13.48
C PRO A 38 9.10 -1.10 -12.54
N GLN A 39 10.40 -1.30 -12.31
CA GLN A 39 11.17 -0.51 -11.35
C GLN A 39 11.07 1.00 -11.59
N ALA A 40 11.10 1.45 -12.85
CA ALA A 40 10.94 2.87 -13.19
C ALA A 40 9.60 3.47 -12.71
N GLN A 41 8.53 2.65 -12.66
CA GLN A 41 7.22 3.10 -12.18
C GLN A 41 7.13 3.12 -10.65
N ARG A 42 7.96 2.32 -9.96
CA ARG A 42 8.05 2.31 -8.50
C ARG A 42 8.70 3.56 -7.91
N PHE A 43 9.44 4.32 -8.73
CA PHE A 43 9.99 5.63 -8.38
C PHE A 43 9.12 6.81 -8.85
N THR A 44 7.97 6.53 -9.49
CA THR A 44 7.04 7.59 -9.85
C THR A 44 6.29 8.06 -8.59
N PRO A 45 6.21 9.37 -8.33
CA PRO A 45 5.41 9.89 -7.23
C PRO A 45 3.96 9.40 -7.29
N LEU A 46 3.40 9.01 -6.14
CA LEU A 46 2.04 8.47 -6.06
C LEU A 46 1.01 9.43 -6.68
N ARG A 47 1.17 10.76 -6.53
CA ARG A 47 0.30 11.77 -7.15
C ARG A 47 0.24 11.66 -8.67
N ASP A 48 1.38 11.40 -9.32
CA ASP A 48 1.49 11.33 -10.77
C ASP A 48 0.90 10.00 -11.26
N MET A 49 1.09 8.92 -10.50
CA MET A 49 0.49 7.63 -10.78
C MET A 49 -1.05 7.67 -10.77
N ARG A 50 -1.67 8.45 -9.85
CA ARG A 50 -3.15 8.58 -9.78
C ARG A 50 -3.76 8.96 -11.13
N THR A 51 -3.12 9.86 -11.87
CA THR A 51 -3.63 10.35 -13.15
C THR A 51 -3.65 9.28 -14.25
N LYS A 52 -2.78 8.27 -14.13
CA LYS A 52 -2.64 7.16 -15.08
C LYS A 52 -3.56 5.97 -14.75
N MET A 53 -4.14 5.94 -13.57
CA MET A 53 -4.99 4.84 -13.11
C MET A 53 -6.44 5.02 -13.53
N VAL A 54 -7.07 3.90 -13.91
CA VAL A 54 -8.47 3.82 -14.36
C VAL A 54 -9.17 2.72 -13.58
N CYS A 55 -10.33 3.03 -12.99
CA CYS A 55 -11.17 2.03 -12.35
C CYS A 55 -11.81 1.12 -13.40
N LYS A 56 -11.56 -0.19 -13.33
CA LYS A 56 -12.16 -1.16 -14.27
C LYS A 56 -13.69 -1.31 -14.10
N ARG A 57 -14.25 -0.95 -12.94
CA ARG A 57 -15.69 -1.07 -12.69
C ARG A 57 -16.50 0.07 -13.30
N CYS A 58 -16.02 1.31 -13.20
CA CYS A 58 -16.80 2.50 -13.60
C CYS A 58 -16.06 3.45 -14.57
N GLY A 59 -14.83 3.13 -14.97
CA GLY A 59 -14.03 3.96 -15.88
C GLY A 59 -13.45 5.24 -15.29
N SER A 60 -13.81 5.61 -14.05
CA SER A 60 -13.30 6.81 -13.39
C SER A 60 -11.78 6.76 -13.21
N ARG A 61 -11.15 7.92 -13.39
CA ARG A 61 -9.71 8.12 -13.20
C ARG A 61 -9.41 8.76 -11.85
N ARG A 62 -8.14 8.82 -11.48
CA ARG A 62 -7.66 9.50 -10.26
C ARG A 62 -8.27 8.91 -8.97
N PRO A 63 -8.00 7.64 -8.65
CA PRO A 63 -8.42 7.08 -7.37
C PRO A 63 -7.78 7.86 -6.21
N GLN A 64 -8.50 7.93 -5.09
CA GLN A 64 -7.91 8.38 -3.83
C GLN A 64 -6.92 7.32 -3.36
N ILE A 65 -5.72 7.75 -2.97
CA ILE A 65 -4.73 6.85 -2.36
C ILE A 65 -4.84 7.02 -0.86
N VAL A 66 -5.12 5.92 -0.17
CA VAL A 66 -5.23 5.86 1.28
C VAL A 66 -4.11 4.97 1.78
N ILE A 67 -3.19 5.50 2.58
CA ILE A 67 -2.14 4.72 3.23
C ILE A 67 -2.48 4.66 4.73
N ARG A 68 -2.67 3.44 5.22
CA ARG A 68 -2.92 3.15 6.64
C ARG A 68 -1.67 2.58 7.26
N GLY A 69 -1.08 3.35 8.17
CA GLY A 69 0.08 2.92 8.93
C GLY A 69 -0.29 1.79 9.89
N HIS A 70 0.47 0.69 9.89
CA HIS A 70 0.35 -0.35 10.93
C HIS A 70 1.16 0.03 12.18
N HIS A 71 1.14 1.31 12.57
CA HIS A 71 1.52 1.67 13.94
C HIS A 71 0.38 1.19 14.82
N GLY A 72 0.56 0.00 15.38
CA GLY A 72 -0.40 -0.59 16.30
C GLY A 72 -0.79 0.43 17.36
N SER A 73 -2.08 0.72 17.47
CA SER A 73 -2.62 1.10 18.78
C SER A 73 -2.37 -0.08 19.71
N GLY A 74 -1.74 0.18 20.84
CA GLY A 74 -1.12 -0.82 21.71
C GLY A 74 -1.93 -2.09 22.00
N GLY A 75 -1.18 -3.17 22.19
CA GLY A 75 -1.65 -4.50 22.57
C GLY A 75 -0.71 -5.53 21.96
N GLN A 76 -0.01 -6.28 22.79
CA GLN A 76 0.97 -7.30 22.40
C GLN A 76 0.51 -8.11 21.18
N LEU A 77 1.30 -8.12 20.11
CA LEU A 77 1.16 -9.12 19.04
C LEU A 77 1.46 -10.48 19.67
N THR A 78 0.42 -11.27 19.96
CA THR A 78 0.59 -12.68 20.33
C THR A 78 1.12 -13.41 19.10
N GLU A 79 2.32 -13.99 19.20
CA GLU A 79 2.89 -14.84 18.15
C GLU A 79 2.03 -16.12 18.04
N LEU A 80 1.06 -16.12 17.13
CA LEU A 80 0.17 -17.27 16.89
C LEU A 80 0.81 -18.34 15.99
N TRP A 81 1.83 -17.96 15.20
CA TRP A 81 2.43 -18.83 14.19
C TRP A 81 3.94 -18.58 14.06
N ARG A 82 4.72 -19.65 14.21
CA ARG A 82 6.18 -19.69 14.00
C ARG A 82 6.49 -20.72 12.91
N TRP A 83 7.43 -20.40 12.02
CA TRP A 83 8.00 -21.38 11.09
C TRP A 83 8.76 -22.46 11.87
N PRO A 84 8.62 -23.76 11.53
CA PRO A 84 9.34 -24.80 12.24
C PRO A 84 10.86 -24.52 12.22
N PRO A 85 11.57 -24.72 13.35
CA PRO A 85 13.01 -24.52 13.38
C PRO A 85 13.69 -25.38 12.32
N ALA A 86 14.60 -24.77 11.56
CA ALA A 86 15.25 -25.39 10.41
C ALA A 86 16.11 -26.63 10.75
N ASN A 87 16.32 -26.96 12.03
CA ASN A 87 17.19 -28.06 12.47
C ASN A 87 16.47 -28.98 13.47
N GLN A 88 15.53 -29.78 12.98
CA GLN A 88 15.18 -31.07 13.59
C GLN A 88 15.41 -32.17 12.54
N THR A 89 16.67 -32.60 12.43
CA THR A 89 17.10 -33.89 11.89
C THR A 89 18.15 -34.43 12.82
#